data_AF-A0A845RBJ1-F1
#
_entry.id   AF-A0A845RBJ1-F1
#
_cell.length_a   1.000
_cell.length_b   1.000
_cell.length_c   1.000
_cell.angle_alpha   90.00
_cell.angle_beta   90.00
_cell.angle_gamma   90.00
#
_symmetry.space_group_name_H-M   'P 1'
#
loop_
_entity.id
_entity.type
_entity.pdbx_description
1 polymer ?
#
loop_
_entity_poly.entity_id
_entity_poly.type
_entity_poly.pdbx_seq_one_letter_code
_entity_poly.pdbx_strand_id
1 'polypeptide(L)'
;MKTAKQVRKKKIPLHIANVMKERYGKSDQLRYVNGIALAPIGYIQHKFPMQKKAKANSYTAEGRTHIHKNLEAVNMRILHYLMRHPVAYRSIEYNDNRLSLYSAQMGKCAVTGKVLEIGDIYCHHKVPRHLGGTDKYDNLILVCRDAHKLIHAINPQTIAKLTELLNLTAKQQKKVDALRSLVHVESC
;
A
#
# COMPACT_ATOMS: atom_id res chain seq x y z
N MET A 1 10.74 6.17 -42.54
CA MET A 1 10.46 5.95 -41.10
C MET A 1 10.20 7.30 -40.43
N LYS A 2 9.09 7.48 -39.69
CA LYS A 2 8.81 8.72 -38.95
C LYS A 2 9.29 8.59 -37.50
N THR A 3 9.82 9.66 -36.91
CA THR A 3 10.24 9.69 -35.49
C THR A 3 9.12 10.21 -34.57
N ALA A 4 9.15 9.84 -33.29
CA ALA A 4 8.23 10.38 -32.28
C ALA A 4 8.17 11.92 -32.26
N LYS A 5 9.33 12.58 -32.38
CA LYS A 5 9.42 14.04 -32.44
C LYS A 5 8.70 14.61 -33.67
N GLN A 6 8.87 14.00 -34.84
CA GLN A 6 8.19 14.43 -36.07
C GLN A 6 6.67 14.25 -35.99
N VAL A 7 6.22 13.11 -35.44
CA VAL A 7 4.80 12.79 -35.25
C VAL A 7 4.13 13.78 -34.29
N ARG A 8 4.76 14.04 -33.14
CA ARG A 8 4.25 15.00 -32.14
C ARG A 8 4.22 16.42 -32.69
N LYS A 9 5.30 16.88 -33.36
CA LYS A 9 5.39 18.23 -33.94
C LYS A 9 4.37 18.47 -35.05
N LYS A 10 4.16 17.49 -35.93
CA LYS A 10 3.25 17.60 -37.09
C LYS A 10 1.83 17.09 -36.81
N LYS A 11 1.52 16.72 -35.57
CA LYS A 11 0.23 16.12 -35.14
C LYS A 11 -0.29 15.06 -36.12
N ILE A 12 0.58 14.15 -36.56
CA ILE A 12 0.24 13.15 -37.58
C ILE A 12 -0.69 12.10 -36.95
N PRO A 13 -1.88 11.84 -37.51
CA PRO A 13 -2.77 10.78 -37.02
C PRO A 13 -2.12 9.43 -37.33
N LEU A 14 -1.83 8.66 -36.27
CA LEU A 14 -1.22 7.34 -36.35
C LEU A 14 -1.92 6.39 -35.38
N HIS A 15 -2.11 5.16 -35.81
CA HIS A 15 -2.67 4.12 -34.97
C HIS A 15 -1.56 3.53 -34.07
N ILE A 16 -1.75 3.59 -32.76
CA ILE A 16 -0.84 3.01 -31.77
C ILE A 16 -1.65 2.03 -30.93
N ALA A 17 -1.26 0.77 -30.92
CA ALA A 17 -1.87 -0.23 -30.05
C ALA A 17 -1.77 0.19 -28.57
N ASN A 18 -2.82 -0.08 -27.77
CA ASN A 18 -2.90 0.34 -26.37
C ASN A 18 -1.67 -0.09 -25.55
N VAL A 19 -1.22 -1.34 -25.73
CA VAL A 19 -0.02 -1.88 -25.06
C VAL A 19 1.24 -1.05 -25.37
N MET A 20 1.39 -0.61 -26.62
CA MET A 20 2.54 0.19 -27.04
C MET A 20 2.47 1.60 -26.46
N LYS A 21 1.27 2.18 -26.37
CA LYS A 21 1.04 3.50 -25.77
C LYS A 21 1.34 3.48 -24.27
N GLU A 22 0.84 2.48 -23.55
CA GLU A 22 1.05 2.31 -22.10
C GLU A 22 2.52 2.08 -21.76
N ARG A 23 3.18 1.14 -22.45
CA ARG A 23 4.57 0.76 -22.13
C ARG A 23 5.60 1.75 -22.66
N TYR A 24 5.39 2.32 -23.84
CA TYR A 24 6.42 3.04 -24.58
C TYR A 24 6.02 4.45 -25.03
N GLY A 25 4.78 4.90 -24.80
CA GLY A 25 4.27 6.18 -25.33
C GLY A 25 5.08 7.41 -24.92
N LYS A 26 5.78 7.35 -23.78
CA LYS A 26 6.67 8.40 -23.28
C LYS A 26 8.06 8.40 -23.95
N SER A 27 8.42 7.36 -24.69
CA SER A 27 9.74 7.21 -25.31
C SER A 27 9.93 8.12 -26.52
N ASP A 28 11.03 8.89 -26.54
CA ASP A 28 11.47 9.65 -27.72
C ASP A 28 12.13 8.76 -28.80
N GLN A 29 12.44 7.51 -28.44
CA GLN A 29 13.01 6.52 -29.35
C GLN A 29 11.95 5.81 -30.20
N LEU A 30 10.66 6.05 -29.98
CA LEU A 30 9.58 5.51 -30.79
C LEU A 30 9.77 5.86 -32.29
N ARG A 31 9.53 4.87 -33.14
CA ARG A 31 9.60 4.96 -34.61
C ARG A 31 8.35 4.38 -35.23
N TYR A 32 7.98 4.91 -36.40
CA TYR A 32 6.78 4.49 -37.12
C TYR A 32 7.11 4.08 -38.54
N VAL A 33 6.64 2.89 -38.92
CA VAL A 33 6.76 2.31 -40.27
C VAL A 33 5.35 1.93 -40.72
N ASN A 34 4.94 2.39 -41.90
CA ASN A 34 3.60 2.15 -42.47
C ASN A 34 2.43 2.41 -41.52
N GLY A 35 2.53 3.44 -40.68
CA GLY A 35 1.48 3.78 -39.72
C GLY A 35 1.55 3.04 -38.38
N ILE A 36 2.42 2.05 -38.26
CA ILE A 36 2.56 1.18 -37.08
C ILE A 36 3.74 1.64 -36.21
N ALA A 37 3.54 1.68 -34.89
CA ALA A 37 4.59 1.99 -33.92
C ALA A 37 5.48 0.78 -33.64
N LEU A 38 6.80 0.96 -33.73
CA LEU A 38 7.81 -0.06 -33.40
C LEU A 38 8.28 0.08 -31.95
N ALA A 39 8.58 -1.05 -31.31
CA ALA A 39 9.05 -1.07 -29.94
C ALA A 39 10.47 -0.47 -29.85
N PRO A 40 10.69 0.57 -29.05
CA PRO A 40 12.01 1.18 -28.91
C PRO A 40 12.93 0.29 -28.06
N ILE A 41 13.83 -0.47 -28.72
CA ILE A 41 14.76 -1.40 -28.06
C ILE A 41 15.57 -0.70 -26.97
N GLY A 42 16.14 0.47 -27.26
CA GLY A 42 16.95 1.23 -26.30
C GLY A 42 16.16 1.93 -25.17
N TYR A 43 14.84 1.83 -25.15
CA TYR A 43 14.00 2.30 -24.04
C TYR A 43 13.58 1.18 -23.10
N ILE A 44 13.80 -0.09 -23.49
CA ILE A 44 13.54 -1.22 -22.62
C ILE A 44 14.59 -1.20 -21.52
N GLN A 45 14.14 -0.98 -20.28
CA GLN A 45 15.01 -1.03 -19.11
C GLN A 45 15.14 -2.47 -18.64
N HIS A 46 16.37 -2.97 -18.58
CA HIS A 46 16.68 -4.24 -17.95
C HIS A 46 17.22 -3.99 -16.54
N LYS A 47 16.90 -4.89 -15.62
CA LYS A 47 17.56 -4.95 -14.31
C LYS A 47 18.67 -5.97 -14.41
N PHE A 48 19.89 -5.60 -14.04
CA PHE A 48 20.99 -6.55 -13.95
C PHE A 48 20.61 -7.69 -13.00
N PRO A 49 20.69 -8.96 -13.44
CA PRO A 49 20.38 -10.09 -12.58
C PRO A 49 21.47 -10.18 -11.51
N MET A 50 21.17 -9.67 -10.32
CA MET A 50 22.06 -9.81 -9.16
C MET A 50 21.88 -11.20 -8.56
N GLN A 51 22.98 -11.95 -8.42
CA GLN A 51 22.97 -13.20 -7.68
C GLN A 51 22.59 -12.94 -6.21
N LYS A 52 21.95 -13.93 -5.58
CA LYS A 52 21.72 -13.89 -4.13
C LYS A 52 23.06 -13.82 -3.42
N LYS A 53 23.16 -13.02 -2.36
CA LYS A 53 24.36 -12.97 -1.53
C LYS A 53 24.67 -14.39 -1.02
N ALA A 54 25.94 -14.81 -1.06
CA ALA A 54 26.34 -16.15 -0.59
C ALA A 54 25.92 -16.43 0.86
N LYS A 55 25.85 -15.37 1.70
CA LYS A 55 25.38 -15.46 3.09
C LYS A 55 23.87 -15.71 3.23
N ALA A 56 23.06 -15.54 2.18
CA ALA A 56 21.61 -15.74 2.25
C ALA A 56 21.28 -17.23 2.02
N ASN A 57 20.95 -17.94 3.10
CA ASN A 57 20.63 -19.36 3.07
C ASN A 57 19.48 -19.69 4.05
N SER A 58 18.41 -20.30 3.56
CA SER A 58 17.22 -20.64 4.37
C SER A 58 17.44 -21.79 5.37
N TYR A 59 18.44 -22.64 5.13
CA TYR A 59 18.67 -23.86 5.91
C TYR A 59 19.60 -23.62 7.11
N THR A 60 20.52 -22.66 7.01
CA THR A 60 21.41 -22.27 8.12
C THR A 60 20.78 -21.17 8.99
N ALA A 61 21.02 -21.20 10.31
CA ALA A 61 20.53 -20.16 11.21
C ALA A 61 21.05 -18.75 10.84
N GLU A 62 22.36 -18.61 10.57
CA GLU A 62 22.97 -17.34 10.16
C GLU A 62 22.36 -16.78 8.87
N GLY A 63 22.16 -17.64 7.87
CA GLY A 63 21.54 -17.26 6.61
C GLY A 63 20.07 -16.84 6.77
N ARG A 64 19.31 -17.49 7.65
CA ARG A 64 17.95 -17.06 8.01
C ARG A 64 17.93 -15.69 8.66
N THR A 65 18.84 -15.43 9.60
CA THR A 65 18.98 -14.09 10.21
C THR A 65 19.25 -13.03 9.13
N HIS A 66 20.06 -13.34 8.13
CA HIS A 66 20.30 -12.43 7.01
C HIS A 66 19.05 -12.19 6.15
N ILE A 67 18.28 -13.24 5.87
CA ILE A 67 17.03 -13.17 5.10
C ILE A 67 15.95 -12.38 5.87
N HIS A 68 15.84 -12.60 7.17
CA HIS A 68 14.79 -12.03 8.02
C HIS A 68 15.19 -10.73 8.72
N LYS A 69 16.35 -10.14 8.39
CA LYS A 69 16.83 -8.89 9.00
C LYS A 69 15.81 -7.74 8.96
N ASN A 70 15.03 -7.64 7.88
CA ASN A 70 13.99 -6.60 7.76
C ASN A 70 12.76 -6.85 8.64
N LEU A 71 12.56 -8.08 9.13
CA LEU A 71 11.49 -8.46 10.03
C LEU A 71 11.92 -8.44 11.50
N GLU A 72 13.19 -8.17 11.79
CA GLU A 72 13.75 -8.11 13.15
C GLU A 72 13.05 -7.06 14.03
N ALA A 73 12.56 -5.97 13.43
CA ALA A 73 11.83 -4.93 14.13
C ALA A 73 10.38 -5.32 14.51
N VAL A 74 9.86 -6.43 13.99
CA VAL A 74 8.48 -6.87 14.21
C VAL A 74 8.44 -7.80 15.43
N ASN A 75 7.51 -7.52 16.37
CA ASN A 75 7.36 -8.36 17.55
C ASN A 75 6.69 -9.71 17.18
N MET A 76 7.49 -10.76 17.13
CA MET A 76 7.03 -12.12 16.77
C MET A 76 6.01 -12.69 17.74
N ARG A 77 6.03 -12.30 19.03
CA ARG A 77 5.02 -12.72 20.01
C ARG A 77 3.65 -12.22 19.60
N ILE A 78 3.56 -10.96 19.18
CA ILE A 78 2.32 -10.34 18.73
C ILE A 78 1.89 -10.94 17.39
N LEU A 79 2.80 -11.10 16.43
CA LEU A 79 2.47 -11.72 15.15
C LEU A 79 1.88 -13.13 15.32
N HIS A 80 2.51 -13.97 16.15
CA HIS A 80 1.98 -15.29 16.47
C HIS A 80 0.65 -15.24 17.23
N TYR A 81 0.46 -14.25 18.11
CA TYR A 81 -0.83 -14.03 18.75
C TYR A 81 -1.92 -13.72 17.73
N LEU A 82 -1.67 -12.80 16.79
CA LEU A 82 -2.62 -12.46 15.72
C LEU A 82 -2.96 -13.67 14.85
N MET A 83 -1.97 -14.53 14.60
CA MET A 83 -2.13 -15.74 13.79
C MET A 83 -2.99 -16.80 14.48
N ARG A 84 -2.83 -16.97 15.79
CA ARG A 84 -3.60 -17.95 16.59
C ARG A 84 -4.99 -17.43 17.00
N HIS A 85 -5.21 -16.11 16.91
CA HIS A 85 -6.47 -15.47 17.29
C HIS A 85 -7.03 -14.70 16.08
N PRO A 86 -7.53 -15.41 15.05
CA PRO A 86 -8.23 -14.78 13.94
C PRO A 86 -9.51 -14.10 14.45
N VAL A 87 -9.87 -13.00 13.81
CA VAL A 87 -11.14 -12.31 14.10
C VAL A 87 -12.27 -13.18 13.57
N ALA A 88 -13.09 -13.70 14.48
CA ALA A 88 -14.25 -14.50 14.14
C ALA A 88 -15.23 -13.73 13.22
N TYR A 89 -15.95 -14.46 12.37
CA TYR A 89 -16.92 -13.92 11.41
C TYR A 89 -16.34 -12.92 10.38
N ARG A 90 -15.02 -12.88 10.23
CA ARG A 90 -14.32 -12.22 9.11
C ARG A 90 -13.84 -13.26 8.10
N SER A 91 -13.57 -12.80 6.89
CA SER A 91 -13.06 -13.67 5.82
C SER A 91 -11.64 -14.15 6.14
N ILE A 92 -11.23 -15.22 5.44
CA ILE A 92 -9.83 -15.69 5.45
C ILE A 92 -8.92 -14.58 4.94
N GLU A 93 -9.31 -13.91 3.85
CA GLU A 93 -8.57 -12.79 3.25
C GLU A 93 -8.33 -11.65 4.26
N TYR A 94 -9.34 -11.26 5.05
CA TYR A 94 -9.20 -10.23 6.07
C TYR A 94 -8.17 -10.61 7.13
N ASN A 95 -8.23 -11.85 7.63
CA ASN A 95 -7.32 -12.32 8.67
C ASN A 95 -5.88 -12.48 8.17
N ASP A 96 -5.69 -12.93 6.93
CA ASP A 96 -4.37 -13.01 6.29
C ASP A 96 -3.79 -11.62 6.01
N ASN A 97 -4.60 -10.71 5.48
CA ASN A 97 -4.19 -9.32 5.25
C ASN A 97 -3.89 -8.58 6.55
N ARG A 98 -4.59 -8.89 7.66
CA ARG A 98 -4.28 -8.35 8.99
C ARG A 98 -2.87 -8.72 9.46
N LEU A 99 -2.42 -9.96 9.23
CA LEU A 99 -1.05 -10.39 9.54
C LEU A 99 -0.04 -9.67 8.64
N SER A 100 -0.31 -9.66 7.33
CA SER A 100 0.53 -8.99 6.35
C SER A 100 0.71 -7.50 6.67
N LEU A 101 -0.36 -6.81 7.08
CA LEU A 101 -0.31 -5.41 7.49
C LEU A 101 0.49 -5.20 8.77
N TYR A 102 0.44 -6.11 9.73
CA TYR A 102 1.23 -6.00 10.95
C TYR A 102 2.72 -5.99 10.64
N SER A 103 3.17 -6.92 9.79
CA SER A 103 4.56 -6.97 9.32
C SER A 103 4.91 -5.74 8.48
N ALA A 104 4.06 -5.34 7.53
CA ALA A 104 4.32 -4.21 6.64
C ALA A 104 4.36 -2.84 7.37
N GLN A 105 3.56 -2.69 8.43
CA GLN A 105 3.54 -1.49 9.27
C GLN A 105 4.57 -1.53 10.41
N MET A 106 5.46 -2.53 10.43
CA MET A 106 6.47 -2.71 11.47
C MET A 106 5.86 -2.75 12.88
N GLY A 107 4.68 -3.35 13.01
CA GLY A 107 3.94 -3.44 14.27
C GLY A 107 3.47 -2.09 14.84
N LYS A 108 3.39 -1.03 14.03
CA LYS A 108 3.01 0.31 14.47
C LYS A 108 1.64 0.74 13.96
N CYS A 109 0.98 1.60 14.73
CA CYS A 109 -0.24 2.27 14.31
C CYS A 109 0.05 3.14 13.09
N ALA A 110 -0.71 2.97 12.01
CA ALA A 110 -0.48 3.72 10.79
C ALA A 110 -0.72 5.23 10.95
N VAL A 111 -1.54 5.63 11.92
CA VAL A 111 -1.83 7.03 12.23
C VAL A 111 -0.78 7.58 13.19
N THR A 112 -0.69 7.02 14.40
CA THR A 112 0.11 7.60 15.49
C THR A 112 1.58 7.22 15.45
N GLY A 113 1.95 6.15 14.73
CA GLY A 113 3.30 5.58 14.73
C GLY A 113 3.68 4.86 16.03
N LYS A 114 2.79 4.83 17.04
CA LYS A 114 2.99 4.09 18.29
C LYS A 114 3.07 2.59 18.00
N VAL A 115 3.91 1.88 18.75
CA VAL A 115 3.96 0.42 18.72
C VAL A 115 2.62 -0.13 19.19
N LEU A 116 2.06 -1.07 18.44
CA LEU A 116 0.79 -1.69 18.76
C LEU A 116 1.01 -2.89 19.68
N GLU A 117 0.20 -2.95 20.74
CA GLU A 117 0.20 -4.06 21.70
C GLU A 117 -1.05 -4.93 21.55
N ILE A 118 -1.02 -6.13 22.13
CA ILE A 118 -2.20 -7.01 22.18
C ILE A 118 -3.35 -6.27 22.87
N GLY A 119 -4.51 -6.26 22.23
CA GLY A 119 -5.68 -5.49 22.69
C GLY A 119 -5.78 -4.06 22.14
N ASP A 120 -4.75 -3.55 21.47
CA ASP A 120 -4.74 -2.24 20.81
C ASP A 120 -4.62 -2.33 19.27
N ILE A 121 -4.62 -3.54 18.70
CA ILE A 121 -4.49 -3.75 17.25
C ILE A 121 -5.86 -3.81 16.58
N TYR A 122 -6.25 -2.72 15.92
CA TYR A 122 -7.51 -2.63 15.18
C TYR A 122 -7.25 -2.59 13.67
N CYS A 123 -7.87 -3.51 12.93
CA CYS A 123 -7.80 -3.55 11.48
C CYS A 123 -9.03 -2.84 10.89
N HIS A 124 -8.77 -1.68 10.31
CA HIS A 124 -9.75 -0.75 9.80
C HIS A 124 -9.91 -0.91 8.29
N HIS A 125 -11.16 -1.01 7.83
CA HIS A 125 -11.52 -0.82 6.43
C HIS A 125 -11.54 0.67 6.11
N LYS A 126 -10.67 1.14 5.22
CA LYS A 126 -10.58 2.55 4.79
C LYS A 126 -11.91 3.01 4.18
N VAL A 127 -12.43 2.24 3.22
CA VAL A 127 -13.82 2.32 2.77
C VAL A 127 -14.59 1.21 3.51
N PRO A 128 -15.60 1.55 4.32
CA PRO A 128 -16.45 0.58 5.00
C PRO A 128 -17.17 -0.38 4.04
N ARG A 129 -17.49 -1.59 4.52
CA ARG A 129 -18.19 -2.59 3.71
C ARG A 129 -19.57 -2.14 3.20
N HIS A 130 -20.30 -1.37 4.00
CA HIS A 130 -21.62 -0.86 3.59
C HIS A 130 -21.52 0.19 2.47
N LEU A 131 -20.33 0.76 2.24
CA LEU A 131 -20.01 1.66 1.13
C LEU A 131 -19.25 0.95 0.00
N GLY A 132 -19.36 -0.39 -0.09
CA GLY A 132 -18.69 -1.19 -1.13
C GLY A 132 -17.22 -1.53 -0.86
N GLY A 133 -16.73 -1.27 0.35
CA GLY A 133 -15.39 -1.66 0.78
C GLY A 133 -15.19 -3.18 0.81
N THR A 134 -13.99 -3.63 0.43
CA THR A 134 -13.61 -5.05 0.38
C THR A 134 -12.55 -5.41 1.42
N ASP A 135 -12.27 -6.70 1.61
CA ASP A 135 -11.19 -7.18 2.49
C ASP A 135 -9.81 -7.16 1.83
N LYS A 136 -9.69 -6.58 0.63
CA LYS A 136 -8.43 -6.44 -0.08
C LYS A 136 -7.42 -5.65 0.75
N TYR A 137 -6.15 -6.05 0.62
CA TYR A 137 -5.03 -5.49 1.37
C TYR A 137 -4.95 -3.96 1.29
N ASP A 138 -5.21 -3.39 0.11
CA ASP A 138 -5.16 -1.94 -0.14
C ASP A 138 -6.29 -1.16 0.55
N ASN A 139 -7.42 -1.79 0.86
CA ASN A 139 -8.52 -1.20 1.60
C ASN A 139 -8.39 -1.36 3.13
N LEU A 140 -7.36 -2.07 3.61
CA LEU A 140 -7.16 -2.31 5.04
C LEU A 140 -5.99 -1.50 5.60
N ILE A 141 -6.05 -1.20 6.90
CA ILE A 141 -4.98 -0.50 7.62
C ILE A 141 -5.03 -0.85 9.12
N LEU A 142 -3.88 -1.04 9.78
CA LEU A 142 -3.84 -1.23 11.23
C LEU A 142 -3.67 0.09 11.97
N VAL A 143 -4.50 0.31 12.98
CA VAL A 143 -4.49 1.50 13.82
C VAL A 143 -4.66 1.11 15.29
N CYS A 144 -4.26 2.00 16.20
CA CYS A 144 -4.55 1.86 17.63
C CYS A 144 -6.03 2.12 17.91
N ARG A 145 -6.51 1.66 19.06
CA ARG A 145 -7.91 1.78 19.51
C ARG A 145 -8.43 3.22 19.41
N ASP A 146 -7.67 4.18 19.93
CA ASP A 146 -8.11 5.57 19.98
C ASP A 146 -8.12 6.23 18.60
N ALA A 147 -7.16 5.89 17.73
CA ALA A 147 -7.19 6.32 16.34
C ALA A 147 -8.37 5.69 15.59
N HIS A 148 -8.67 4.42 15.82
CA HIS A 148 -9.84 3.75 15.24
C HIS A 148 -11.14 4.44 15.66
N LYS A 149 -11.29 4.74 16.96
CA LYS A 149 -12.42 5.49 17.49
C LYS A 149 -12.52 6.88 16.88
N LEU A 150 -11.40 7.60 16.76
CA LEU A 150 -11.36 8.94 16.18
C LEU A 150 -11.80 8.92 14.70
N ILE A 151 -11.43 7.90 13.92
CA ILE A 151 -11.86 7.80 12.52
C ILE A 151 -13.39 7.66 12.40
N HIS A 152 -14.02 6.87 13.28
CA HIS A 152 -15.47 6.64 13.24
C HIS A 152 -16.29 7.67 14.03
N ALA A 153 -15.66 8.54 14.83
CA ALA A 153 -16.38 9.49 15.68
C ALA A 153 -17.18 10.52 14.86
N ILE A 154 -18.45 10.69 15.20
CA ILE A 154 -19.36 11.69 14.61
C ILE A 154 -19.54 12.88 15.56
N ASN A 155 -19.63 12.63 16.86
CA ASN A 155 -19.84 13.68 17.87
C ASN A 155 -18.61 14.61 17.98
N PRO A 156 -18.75 15.93 17.74
CA PRO A 156 -17.67 16.91 17.85
C PRO A 156 -16.92 16.88 19.19
N GLN A 157 -17.62 16.67 20.30
CA GLN A 157 -17.00 16.58 21.62
C GLN A 157 -16.06 15.38 21.74
N THR A 158 -16.45 14.23 21.16
CA THR A 158 -15.62 13.02 21.15
C THR A 158 -14.41 13.21 20.25
N ILE A 159 -14.58 13.87 19.11
CA ILE A 159 -13.50 14.21 18.18
C ILE A 159 -12.49 15.11 18.89
N ALA A 160 -12.92 16.20 19.52
CA ALA A 160 -12.04 17.12 20.22
C ALA A 160 -11.23 16.42 21.32
N LYS A 161 -11.90 15.63 22.16
CA LYS A 161 -11.26 14.87 23.25
C LYS A 161 -10.21 13.87 22.74
N LEU A 162 -10.52 13.13 21.68
CA LEU A 162 -9.59 12.14 21.12
C LEU A 162 -8.43 12.79 20.38
N THR A 163 -8.66 13.91 19.69
CA THR A 163 -7.60 14.69 19.03
C THR A 163 -6.61 15.24 20.06
N GLU A 164 -7.11 15.77 21.17
CA GLU A 164 -6.28 16.24 22.29
C GLU A 164 -5.50 15.08 22.93
N LEU A 165 -6.18 13.97 23.25
CA LEU A 165 -5.56 12.78 23.84
C LEU A 165 -4.42 12.21 22.97
N LEU A 166 -4.63 12.19 21.65
CA LEU A 166 -3.67 11.63 20.71
C LEU A 166 -2.52 12.59 20.39
N ASN A 167 -2.69 13.90 20.66
CA ASN A 167 -1.75 14.98 20.37
C ASN A 167 -1.10 14.82 18.97
N LEU A 168 -1.96 14.77 17.95
CA LEU A 168 -1.55 14.44 16.58
C LEU A 168 -0.76 15.58 15.93
N THR A 169 0.35 15.24 15.26
CA THR A 169 1.04 16.17 14.38
C THR A 169 0.19 16.51 13.15
N ALA A 170 0.46 17.64 12.48
CA ALA A 170 -0.27 18.04 11.28
C ALA A 170 -0.29 16.97 10.16
N LYS A 171 0.79 16.19 10.03
CA LYS A 171 0.85 15.07 9.07
C LYS A 171 -0.08 13.93 9.47
N GLN A 172 -0.16 13.61 10.76
CA GLN A 172 -1.03 12.55 11.27
C GLN A 172 -2.50 12.98 11.22
N GLN A 173 -2.78 14.25 11.50
CA GLN A 173 -4.12 14.84 11.36
C GLN A 173 -4.63 14.69 9.93
N LYS A 174 -3.85 15.12 8.93
CA LYS A 174 -4.20 14.93 7.51
C LYS A 174 -4.50 13.47 7.14
N LYS A 175 -3.78 12.53 7.76
CA LYS A 175 -4.01 11.10 7.54
C LYS A 175 -5.31 10.62 8.17
N VAL A 176 -5.63 11.09 9.37
CA VAL A 176 -6.94 10.83 10.01
C VAL A 176 -8.07 11.41 9.18
N ASP A 177 -7.95 12.66 8.74
CA ASP A 177 -8.98 13.34 7.96
C ASP A 177 -9.25 12.61 6.64
N ALA A 178 -8.20 12.15 5.95
CA ALA A 178 -8.33 11.35 4.74
C ALA A 178 -8.99 9.98 4.97
N LEU A 179 -8.80 9.36 6.15
CA LEU A 179 -9.52 8.14 6.51
C LEU A 179 -10.98 8.44 6.86
N ARG A 180 -11.22 9.52 7.61
CA ARG A 180 -12.56 9.99 7.99
C ARG A 180 -13.41 10.29 6.76
N SER A 181 -12.87 10.93 5.73
CA SER A 181 -13.61 11.27 4.50
C SER A 181 -14.06 10.04 3.71
N LEU A 182 -13.39 8.89 3.86
CA LEU A 182 -13.77 7.63 3.20
C LEU A 182 -14.84 6.86 3.98
N VAL A 183 -14.95 7.12 5.28
CA VAL A 183 -15.93 6.50 6.17
C VAL A 183 -17.23 7.28 6.20
N HIS A 184 -17.12 8.61 6.30
CA HIS A 184 -18.25 9.53 6.32
C HIS A 184 -18.41 10.15 4.94
N VAL A 185 -18.76 9.34 3.95
CA VAL A 185 -19.15 9.87 2.64
C VAL A 185 -20.47 10.60 2.86
N GLU A 186 -20.46 11.92 2.73
CA GLU A 186 -21.70 12.69 2.67
C GLU A 186 -22.53 12.14 1.51
N SER A 187 -23.70 11.60 1.80
CA SER A 187 -24.71 11.30 0.80
C SER A 187 -25.08 12.64 0.15
N CYS A 188 -24.47 12.96 -1.01
CA CYS A 188 -24.95 14.04 -1.86
C CYS A 188 -26.38 13.73 -2.35
#